data_AF-Q99ZE6-F1
#
_entry.id   AF-Q99ZE6-F1
#
_cell.length_a   1.000
_cell.length_b   1.000
_cell.length_c   1.000
_cell.angle_alpha   90.00
_cell.angle_beta   90.00
_cell.angle_gamma   90.00
#
_symmetry.space_group_name_H-M   'P 1'
#
loop_
_entity.id
_entity.type
_entity.pdbx_description
1 polymer ?
#
loop_
_entity_poly.entity_id
_entity_poly.type
_entity_poly.pdbx_seq_one_letter_code
_entity_poly.pdbx_strand_id
1 'polypeptide(L)' 'MSDEKYNAKLDQAGGKLKEGFGKISGDKSLETEGKVDKVTGKVKEVIADAKDTVKGLAKGLDNKDK' A
#
# COMPACT_ATOMS: atom_id res chain seq x y z
N MET A 1 16.76 -32.80 -30.11
CA MET A 1 16.21 -33.41 -28.87
C MET A 1 16.92 -32.92 -27.61
N SER A 2 18.24 -32.66 -27.63
CA SER A 2 18.95 -32.13 -26.46
C SER A 2 18.57 -30.69 -26.10
N ASP A 3 18.41 -29.80 -27.09
CA ASP A 3 18.06 -28.38 -26.87
C ASP A 3 16.65 -28.16 -26.30
N GLU A 4 15.69 -29.02 -26.70
CA GLU A 4 14.31 -28.97 -26.22
C GLU A 4 14.23 -29.30 -24.72
N LYS A 5 15.00 -30.29 -24.28
CA LYS A 5 15.03 -30.72 -22.87
C LYS A 5 15.70 -29.67 -21.97
N TYR A 6 16.68 -28.95 -22.51
CA TYR A 6 17.30 -27.81 -21.83
C TYR A 6 16.34 -26.62 -21.73
N ASN A 7 15.65 -26.26 -22.81
CA ASN A 7 14.63 -25.21 -22.80
C ASN A 7 13.50 -25.52 -21.82
N ALA A 8 12.98 -26.75 -21.81
CA ALA A 8 11.93 -27.15 -20.87
C ALA A 8 12.37 -27.04 -19.40
N LYS A 9 13.61 -27.42 -19.07
CA LYS A 9 14.15 -27.24 -17.71
C LYS A 9 14.36 -25.78 -17.35
N LEU A 10 14.85 -24.96 -18.28
CA LEU A 10 15.05 -23.53 -18.04
C LEU A 10 13.72 -22.80 -17.88
N ASP A 11 12.71 -23.13 -18.68
CA ASP A 11 11.36 -22.58 -18.55
C ASP A 11 10.73 -23.01 -17.21
N GLN A 12 10.87 -24.27 -16.81
CA GLN A 12 10.41 -24.72 -15.48
C GLN A 12 11.15 -24.01 -14.33
N ALA A 13 12.46 -23.76 -14.46
CA ALA A 13 13.22 -23.05 -13.44
C ALA A 13 12.86 -21.55 -13.40
N GLY A 14 12.80 -20.90 -14.56
CA GLY A 14 12.40 -19.51 -14.71
C GLY A 14 10.96 -19.27 -14.27
N GLY A 15 10.05 -20.17 -14.62
CA GLY A 15 8.66 -20.21 -14.19
C GLY A 15 8.54 -20.32 -12.68
N LYS A 16 9.26 -21.24 -12.04
CA LYS A 16 9.28 -21.35 -10.56
C LYS A 16 9.86 -20.12 -9.88
N LEU A 17 10.89 -19.50 -10.43
CA LEU A 17 11.43 -18.24 -9.91
C LEU A 17 10.42 -17.11 -10.06
N LYS A 18 9.74 -17.02 -11.21
CA LYS A 18 8.71 -16.01 -11.48
C LYS A 18 7.47 -16.20 -10.62
N GLU A 19 7.05 -17.44 -10.37
CA GLU A 19 6.00 -17.77 -9.40
C GLU A 19 6.43 -17.47 -7.96
N GLY A 20 7.68 -17.78 -7.60
CA GLY A 20 8.23 -17.50 -6.26
C GLY A 20 8.34 -16.02 -5.98
N PHE A 21 8.97 -15.25 -6.87
CA PHE A 21 9.03 -13.80 -6.80
C PHE A 21 7.65 -13.16 -6.97
N GLY A 22 6.80 -13.70 -7.83
CA GLY A 22 5.43 -13.22 -8.03
C GLY A 22 4.57 -13.39 -6.78
N LYS A 23 4.70 -14.51 -6.06
CA LYS A 23 4.03 -14.70 -4.76
C LYS A 23 4.63 -13.81 -3.68
N ILE A 24 5.96 -13.77 -3.54
CA ILE A 24 6.62 -12.97 -2.50
C ILE A 24 6.37 -11.46 -2.74
N SER A 25 6.55 -10.99 -3.97
CA SER A 25 6.36 -9.59 -4.32
C SER A 25 4.89 -9.23 -4.46
N GLY A 26 4.07 -10.09 -5.07
CA GLY A 26 2.65 -9.82 -5.28
C GLY A 26 1.86 -9.79 -3.98
N ASP A 27 2.07 -10.79 -3.11
CA ASP A 27 1.42 -10.82 -1.79
C ASP A 27 1.94 -9.68 -0.91
N LYS A 28 3.27 -9.46 -0.87
CA LYS A 28 3.82 -8.35 -0.09
C LYS A 28 3.42 -6.98 -0.63
N SER A 29 3.32 -6.79 -1.95
CA SER A 29 2.81 -5.53 -2.53
C SER A 29 1.34 -5.33 -2.19
N LEU A 30 0.47 -6.32 -2.37
CA LEU A 30 -0.95 -6.22 -2.01
C LEU A 30 -1.16 -6.04 -0.50
N GLU A 31 -0.40 -6.76 0.32
CA GLU A 31 -0.39 -6.61 1.78
C GLU A 31 0.12 -5.22 2.20
N THR A 32 1.13 -4.70 1.51
CA THR A 32 1.70 -3.37 1.79
C THR A 32 0.74 -2.28 1.35
N GLU A 33 0.14 -2.36 0.15
CA GLU A 33 -0.92 -1.44 -0.28
C GLU A 33 -2.09 -1.45 0.71
N GLY A 34 -2.56 -2.62 1.13
CA GLY A 34 -3.64 -2.75 2.12
C GLY A 34 -3.26 -2.24 3.52
N LYS A 35 -2.01 -2.44 3.97
CA LYS A 35 -1.53 -1.95 5.29
C LYS A 35 -1.27 -0.45 5.25
N VAL A 36 -0.63 0.06 4.20
CA VAL A 36 -0.36 1.49 4.01
C VAL A 36 -1.67 2.25 3.82
N ASP A 37 -2.67 1.70 3.13
CA ASP A 37 -3.97 2.35 2.98
C ASP A 37 -4.70 2.46 4.33
N LYS A 38 -4.73 1.40 5.15
CA LYS A 38 -5.28 1.46 6.52
C LYS A 38 -4.52 2.43 7.42
N VAL A 39 -3.19 2.43 7.36
CA VAL A 39 -2.35 3.34 8.16
C VAL A 39 -2.57 4.78 7.70
N THR A 40 -2.54 5.03 6.40
CA THR A 40 -2.78 6.34 5.80
C THR A 40 -4.19 6.84 6.11
N GLY A 41 -5.20 5.96 6.09
CA GLY A 41 -6.57 6.27 6.49
C GLY A 41 -6.65 6.75 7.93
N LYS A 42 -6.10 5.98 8.88
CA LYS A 42 -6.05 6.37 10.30
C LYS A 42 -5.28 7.67 10.53
N VAL A 43 -4.14 7.85 9.86
CA VAL A 43 -3.34 9.08 9.95
C VAL A 43 -4.12 10.27 9.39
N LYS A 44 -4.81 10.10 8.25
CA LYS A 44 -5.68 11.14 7.68
C LYS A 44 -6.84 11.48 8.61
N GLU A 45 -7.47 10.51 9.27
CA GLU A 45 -8.52 10.76 10.26
C GLU A 45 -8.00 11.57 11.46
N VAL A 46 -6.86 11.17 12.04
CA VAL A 46 -6.27 11.91 13.18
C VAL A 46 -5.88 13.34 12.79
N ILE A 47 -5.30 13.53 11.60
CA ILE A 47 -4.95 14.86 11.10
C ILE A 47 -6.21 15.68 10.81
N ALA A 48 -7.26 15.05 10.27
CA ALA A 48 -8.53 15.72 9.99
C ALA A 48 -9.22 16.17 11.29
N ASP A 49 -9.27 15.31 12.31
CA ASP A 49 -9.84 15.62 13.63
C ASP A 49 -9.09 16.76 14.34
N ALA A 50 -7.75 16.73 14.30
CA ALA A 50 -6.93 17.82 14.82
C ALA A 50 -7.15 19.13 14.05
N LYS A 51 -7.20 19.09 12.71
CA LYS A 51 -7.49 20.28 11.88
C LYS A 51 -8.90 20.81 12.11
N ASP A 52 -9.90 19.95 12.25
CA ASP A 52 -11.28 20.35 12.50
C ASP A 52 -11.42 21.00 13.86
N THR A 53 -10.82 20.43 14.90
CA THR A 53 -10.74 21.03 16.24
C THR A 53 -10.12 22.43 16.18
N VAL A 54 -8.94 22.57 15.56
CA VAL A 54 -8.28 23.88 15.42
C VAL A 54 -9.14 24.86 14.62
N LYS A 55 -9.78 24.42 13.54
CA LYS A 55 -10.66 25.26 12.72
C LYS A 55 -11.92 25.67 13.47
N GLY A 56 -12.47 24.78 14.31
CA GLY A 56 -13.59 25.04 15.21
C GLY A 56 -13.24 26.10 16.25
N LEU A 57 -12.07 25.98 16.89
CA LEU A 57 -11.55 27.01 17.81
C LEU A 57 -11.32 28.34 17.10
N ALA A 58 -10.67 28.34 15.94
CA ALA A 58 -10.41 29.56 15.16
C ALA A 58 -11.70 30.25 14.73
N LYS A 59 -12.71 29.50 14.25
CA LYS A 59 -14.04 30.05 13.95
C LYS A 59 -14.80 30.53 15.18
N GLY A 60 -14.60 29.88 16.33
CA GLY A 60 -15.18 30.31 17.61
C GLY A 60 -14.60 31.65 18.07
N LEU A 61 -13.32 31.90 17.79
CA LEU A 61 -12.69 33.20 18.03
C LEU A 61 -13.15 34.26 17.00
N ASP A 62 -13.24 33.90 15.72
CA ASP A 62 -13.70 34.80 14.65
C ASP A 62 -15.16 35.26 14.85
N ASN A 63 -16.02 34.41 15.43
CA ASN A 63 -17.39 34.79 15.80
C ASN A 63 -17.50 35.65 17.06
N LYS A 64 -16.42 35.86 17.83
CA LYS A 64 -16.49 36.69 19.04
C LYS A 64 -16.58 38.20 18.71
N ASP A 65 -16.44 38.58 17.45
CA ASP A 65 -16.54 39.97 16.98
C ASP A 65 -17.87 40.30 16.24
N LYS A 66 -18.93 39.51 16.42
CA LYS A 66 -20.32 39.89 16.04
C LYS A 66 -21.28 39.82 17.22
#